data_AF-A0A4P9Z6S7-F1
#
_entry.id   AF-A0A4P9Z6S7-F1
#
_cell.length_a   1.000
_cell.length_b   1.000
_cell.length_c   1.000
_cell.angle_alpha   90.00
_cell.angle_beta   90.00
_cell.angle_gamma   90.00
#
_symmetry.space_group_name_H-M   'P 1'
#
loop_
_entity.id
_entity.type
_entity.pdbx_description
1 polymer ?
#
loop_
_entity_poly.entity_id
_entity_poly.type
_entity_poly.pdbx_seq_one_letter_code
_entity_poly.pdbx_strand_id
1 'polypeptide(L)' 'MVFHYRWNANLFAARGFAVVAINPRGSLGYGQAFTDAIQNQWGGWAYEDLMMGLDHALAQYPFLDGDRGHAA' A
#
# COMPACT_ATOMS: atom_id res chain seq x y z
N MET A 1 11.67 1.07 7.52
CA MET A 1 10.44 0.79 8.29
C MET A 1 10.75 1.00 9.77
N VAL A 2 10.24 2.07 10.39
CA VAL A 2 10.43 2.33 11.83
C VAL A 2 9.41 1.52 12.63
N PHE A 3 9.82 0.94 13.76
CA PHE A 3 8.91 0.23 14.67
C PHE A 3 7.84 1.20 15.21
N HIS A 4 6.56 0.90 14.98
CA HIS A 4 5.42 1.63 15.54
C HIS A 4 4.35 0.64 16.04
N TYR A 5 3.74 0.90 17.21
CA TYR A 5 2.78 -0.01 17.83
C TYR A 5 1.49 -0.20 17.00
N ARG A 6 1.10 0.83 16.23
CA ARG A 6 -0.08 0.79 15.36
C ARG A 6 0.16 0.09 14.02
N TRP A 7 1.40 0.14 13.51
CA TRP A 7 1.74 -0.30 12.16
C TRP A 7 3.12 -0.95 12.17
N ASN A 8 3.14 -2.29 12.12
CA ASN A 8 4.39 -3.06 12.19
C ASN A 8 4.42 -4.16 11.14
N ALA A 9 4.86 -3.81 9.93
CA ALA A 9 5.04 -4.76 8.83
C ALA A 9 6.01 -5.89 9.16
N ASN A 10 7.03 -5.63 10.00
CA ASN A 10 8.02 -6.64 10.35
C ASN A 10 7.38 -7.79 11.14
N LEU A 11 6.34 -7.52 11.95
CA LEU A 11 5.62 -8.56 12.69
C LEU A 11 4.81 -9.48 11.78
N PHE A 12 4.19 -8.93 10.73
CA PHE A 12 3.47 -9.72 9.73
C PHE A 12 4.46 -10.52 8.87
N ALA A 13 5.55 -9.89 8.42
CA ALA A 13 6.62 -10.55 7.69
C ALA A 13 7.27 -11.70 8.48
N ALA A 14 7.51 -11.51 9.78
CA ALA A 14 8.05 -12.55 10.65
C ALA A 14 7.13 -13.79 10.78
N ARG A 15 5.83 -13.63 10.50
CA ARG A 15 4.85 -14.74 10.48
C ARG A 15 4.65 -15.35 9.09
N GLY A 16 5.48 -14.98 8.12
CA GLY A 16 5.44 -15.55 6.77
C GLY A 16 4.46 -14.86 5.81
N PHE A 17 3.92 -13.69 6.16
CA PHE A 17 3.12 -12.88 5.25
C PHE A 17 4.02 -11.98 4.41
N ALA A 18 3.71 -11.84 3.13
CA ALA A 18 4.24 -10.73 2.36
C ALA A 18 3.50 -9.44 2.75
N VAL A 19 4.23 -8.34 2.91
CA VAL A 19 3.65 -7.03 3.23
C VAL A 19 4.07 -6.04 2.16
N VAL A 20 3.08 -5.50 1.45
CA VAL A 20 3.27 -4.44 0.45
C VAL A 20 2.74 -3.14 1.05
N ALA A 21 3.59 -2.12 1.13
CA ALA A 21 3.24 -0.81 1.66
C ALA A 21 3.31 0.23 0.53
N ILE A 22 2.14 0.77 0.16
CA ILE A 22 1.99 1.71 -0.95
C ILE A 22 1.68 3.09 -0.38
N ASN A 23 2.32 4.12 -0.92
CA ASN A 23 1.97 5.52 -0.64
C ASN A 23 0.94 5.97 -1.69
N PRO A 24 -0.37 6.02 -1.37
CA PRO A 24 -1.38 6.48 -2.34
C PRO A 24 -1.24 7.99 -2.60
N ARG A 25 -1.90 8.47 -3.66
CA ARG A 25 -2.14 9.91 -3.88
C ARG A 25 -2.66 10.54 -2.60
N GLY A 26 -2.22 11.76 -2.29
CA GLY A 26 -2.45 12.38 -0.99
C GLY A 26 -1.33 12.18 0.04
N SER A 27 -0.41 11.24 -0.18
CA SER A 27 0.73 11.03 0.71
C SER A 27 1.71 12.21 0.66
N LEU A 28 2.26 12.57 1.81
CA LEU A 28 3.22 13.66 1.93
C LEU A 28 4.60 13.26 1.36
N GLY A 29 5.38 14.26 0.92
CA GLY A 29 6.75 14.07 0.42
C GLY A 29 6.89 13.95 -1.10
N TYR A 30 5.78 13.98 -1.85
CA TYR A 30 5.75 13.88 -3.31
C TYR A 30 5.34 15.19 -4.02
N GLY A 31 5.28 16.29 -3.29
CA GLY A 31 4.90 17.62 -3.79
C GLY A 31 3.41 17.93 -3.65
N GLN A 32 3.08 19.22 -3.68
CA GLN A 32 1.72 19.72 -3.40
C GLN A 32 0.68 19.15 -4.38
N ALA A 33 1.01 19.05 -5.66
CA ALA A 33 0.11 18.49 -6.68
C ALA A 33 -0.29 17.04 -6.38
N PHE A 34 0.63 16.23 -5.85
CA PHE A 34 0.35 14.84 -5.47
C PHE A 34 -0.52 14.76 -4.21
N THR A 35 -0.27 15.65 -3.25
CA THR A 35 -1.09 15.77 -2.03
C THR A 35 -2.52 16.21 -2.38
N ASP A 36 -2.67 17.22 -3.24
CA ASP A 36 -3.98 17.77 -3.61
C ASP A 36 -4.77 16.85 -4.53
N ALA A 37 -4.09 15.92 -5.22
CA ALA A 37 -4.74 14.98 -6.11
C ALA A 37 -5.83 14.16 -5.42
N ILE A 38 -5.79 13.90 -4.10
CA ILE A 38 -6.83 13.11 -3.43
C ILE A 38 -8.05 13.93 -2.99
N GLN A 39 -8.05 15.25 -3.15
CA GLN A 39 -9.14 16.10 -2.67
C GLN A 39 -10.51 15.65 -3.22
N ASN A 40 -11.50 15.57 -2.33
CA ASN A 40 -12.86 15.06 -2.60
C ASN A 40 -12.95 13.60 -3.09
N GLN A 41 -11.85 12.84 -3.08
CA GLN A 41 -11.78 11.47 -3.60
C GLN A 41 -11.18 10.45 -2.63
N TRP A 42 -11.13 10.78 -1.33
CA TRP A 42 -10.57 9.94 -0.27
C TRP A 42 -11.19 8.54 -0.17
N GLY A 43 -12.43 8.35 -0.64
CA GLY A 43 -13.11 7.05 -0.64
C GLY A 43 -12.78 6.14 -1.83
N GLY A 44 -12.25 6.67 -2.93
CA GLY A 44 -12.07 5.93 -4.18
C GLY A 44 -10.62 5.86 -4.65
N TRP A 45 -9.98 7.02 -4.81
CA TRP A 45 -8.66 7.09 -5.45
C TRP A 45 -7.55 6.46 -4.62
N ALA A 46 -7.65 6.53 -3.29
CA ALA A 46 -6.72 5.79 -2.42
C ALA A 46 -6.83 4.27 -2.63
N TYR A 47 -8.05 3.74 -2.79
CA TYR A 47 -8.25 2.32 -3.03
C TYR A 47 -7.71 1.90 -4.41
N GLU A 48 -7.99 2.69 -5.45
CA GLU A 48 -7.43 2.46 -6.79
C GLU A 48 -5.90 2.41 -6.77
N ASP A 49 -5.25 3.32 -6.05
CA ASP A 49 -3.79 3.34 -5.94
C ASP A 49 -3.24 2.09 -5.24
N LEU A 50 -3.94 1.61 -4.21
CA LEU A 50 -3.60 0.37 -3.52
C LEU A 50 -3.74 -0.85 -4.45
N MET A 51 -4.82 -0.92 -5.24
CA MET A 51 -5.03 -2.02 -6.19
C MET A 51 -4.01 -1.99 -7.31
N MET A 52 -3.73 -0.82 -7.91
CA MET A 52 -2.70 -0.68 -8.94
C MET A 52 -1.32 -1.08 -8.43
N GLY A 53 -0.97 -0.68 -7.20
CA GLY A 53 0.30 -1.07 -6.58
C GLY A 53 0.36 -2.56 -6.25
N LEU A 54 -0.76 -3.17 -5.84
CA LEU A 54 -0.86 -4.62 -5.60
C LEU A 54 -0.69 -5.41 -6.91
N ASP A 55 -1.41 -5.03 -7.97
CA ASP A 55 -1.29 -5.65 -9.30
C ASP A 55 0.15 -5.59 -9.81
N HIS A 56 0.80 -4.43 -9.63
CA HIS A 56 2.21 -4.27 -9.98
C HIS A 56 3.12 -5.21 -9.17
N ALA A 57 2.89 -5.31 -7.85
CA ALA A 57 3.67 -6.19 -6.99
C ALA A 57 3.48 -7.66 -7.36
N LEU A 58 2.24 -8.12 -7.60
CA LEU A 58 1.93 -9.48 -8.03
C LEU A 58 2.60 -9.82 -9.37
N ALA A 59 2.64 -8.86 -10.31
CA ALA A 59 3.32 -9.04 -11.59
C ALA A 59 4.85 -9.12 -11.45
N GLN A 60 5.45 -8.38 -10.50
CA GLN A 60 6.91 -8.34 -10.33
C GLN A 60 7.46 -9.45 -9.44
N TYR A 61 6.68 -9.95 -8.48
CA TYR A 61 7.15 -10.87 -7.45
C TYR A 61 6.38 -12.19 -7.49
N PRO A 62 6.88 -13.21 -8.20
CA PRO A 62 6.18 -14.49 -8.39
C PRO A 62 5.92 -15.30 -7.12
N PHE A 63 6.56 -14.94 -6.00
CA PHE A 63 6.33 -15.59 -4.71
C PHE A 63 5.11 -15.02 -3.96
N LEU A 64 4.48 -13.97 -4.47
CA LEU A 64 3.26 -13.42 -3.91
C LEU A 64 2.04 -14.23 -4.37
N ASP A 65 1.14 -14.52 -3.44
CA ASP A 65 -0.12 -15.24 -3.69
C ASP A 65 -1.28 -14.24 -3.71
N GLY A 66 -1.80 -13.96 -4.90
CA GLY A 66 -2.92 -13.03 -5.11
C GLY A 66 -4.27 -13.52 -4.59
N ASP A 67 -4.45 -14.83 -4.46
CA ASP A 67 -5.71 -15.43 -3.97
C ASP A 67 -5.82 -15.36 -2.44
N ARG A 68 -4.73 -15.01 -1.76
CA ARG A 68 -4.64 -14.84 -0.29
C ARG A 68 -4.30 -13.41 0.12
N GLY A 69 -4.70 -12.44 -0.69
CA GLY A 69 -4.50 -11.01 -0.43
C GLY A 69 -5.61 -10.37 0.39
N HIS A 70 -5.24 -9.48 1.32
CA HIS A 70 -6.16 -8.56 1.99
C HIS A 70 -5.61 -7.14 1.92
N ALA A 71 -6.43 -6.20 1.44
CA ALA A 71 -6.15 -4.77 1.48
C ALA A 71 -6.89 -4.15 2.67
N ALA A 72 -6.20 -3.30 3.44
CA ALA A 72 -6.70 -2.67 4.66
C ALA A 72 -6.31 -1.19 4.71
#